data_AF-A0A1W6UUW2-F1
#
_entry.id   AF-A0A1W6UUW2-F1
#
_cell.length_a   1.000
_cell.length_b   1.000
_cell.length_c   1.000
_cell.angle_alpha   90.00
_cell.angle_beta   90.00
_cell.angle_gamma   90.00
#
_symmetry.space_group_name_H-M   'P 1'
#
loop_
_entity.id
_entity.type
_entity.pdbx_description
1 polymer ?
#
loop_
_entity_poly.entity_id
_entity_poly.type
_entity_poly.pdbx_seq_one_letter_code
_entity_poly.pdbx_strand_id
1 'polypeptide(L)'
;MGVHFGVSYLAVLAHDLENIMLGIADHYPSAMDESIYEPLIDDKYTSLGKVEVYPSEKQAKVAVKKHLLQRSHIEIIAQIYALEDTKLSLQEYQFELKSLDKNVLDDQMYQELVDYYEKKISLTKSSIETLQSQLSVLRKQRNQKIVIKYPSELN
;
A
#
# COMPACT_ATOMS: atom_id res chain seq x y z
N MET A 1 46.93 13.89 -2.72
CA MET A 1 45.57 14.46 -2.81
C MET A 1 44.62 13.35 -2.38
N GLY A 2 43.84 13.54 -1.32
CA GLY A 2 42.89 12.53 -0.86
C GLY A 2 41.65 12.55 -1.75
N VAL A 3 41.26 11.39 -2.27
CA VAL A 3 40.00 11.25 -3.00
C VAL A 3 38.87 11.46 -1.98
N HIS A 4 38.09 12.54 -2.16
CA HIS A 4 36.93 12.80 -1.33
C HIS A 4 35.76 11.97 -1.87
N PHE A 5 35.48 10.84 -1.24
CA PHE A 5 34.26 10.09 -1.52
C PHE A 5 33.08 10.79 -0.83
N GLY A 6 32.19 11.37 -1.62
CA GLY A 6 30.87 11.78 -1.15
C GLY A 6 29.94 10.57 -1.06
N VAL A 7 28.98 10.59 -0.13
CA VAL A 7 27.93 9.57 -0.04
C VAL A 7 26.58 10.25 -0.25
N SER A 8 25.79 9.74 -1.19
CA SER A 8 24.40 10.17 -1.43
C SER A 8 23.43 9.04 -1.09
N TYR A 9 22.18 9.41 -0.85
CA TYR A 9 21.11 8.47 -0.55
C TYR A 9 20.20 8.30 -1.75
N LEU A 10 19.88 7.06 -2.07
CA LEU A 10 18.99 6.69 -3.16
C LEU A 10 17.57 6.47 -2.62
N ALA A 11 16.57 7.04 -3.26
CA ALA A 11 15.17 6.69 -3.08
C ALA A 11 14.74 5.86 -4.28
N VAL A 12 14.41 4.58 -4.05
CA VAL A 12 13.83 3.72 -5.09
C VAL A 12 12.32 3.86 -5.02
N LEU A 13 11.76 4.56 -6.01
CA LEU A 13 10.33 4.83 -6.16
C LEU A 13 9.71 3.79 -7.10
N ALA A 14 9.65 2.55 -6.64
CA ALA A 14 9.04 1.44 -7.38
C ALA A 14 7.54 1.66 -7.60
N HIS A 15 6.98 0.95 -8.59
CA HIS A 15 5.54 0.89 -8.81
C HIS A 15 4.81 0.06 -7.76
N ASP A 16 5.48 -0.97 -7.25
CA ASP A 16 5.01 -1.82 -6.18
C ASP A 16 5.41 -1.22 -4.82
N LEU A 17 4.45 -1.14 -3.88
CA LEU A 17 4.64 -0.60 -2.54
C LEU A 17 5.66 -1.40 -1.72
N GLU A 18 5.84 -2.69 -2.05
CA GLU A 18 6.75 -3.60 -1.36
C GLU A 18 8.23 -3.36 -1.75
N ASN A 19 8.46 -2.82 -2.94
CA ASN A 19 9.79 -2.62 -3.52
C ASN A 19 10.33 -1.20 -3.33
N ILE A 20 9.58 -0.34 -2.64
CA ILE A 20 10.03 1.00 -2.30
C ILE A 20 11.06 0.91 -1.17
N MET A 21 12.27 1.43 -1.42
CA MET A 21 13.39 1.32 -0.49
C MET A 21 14.32 2.53 -0.53
N LEU A 22 15.18 2.61 0.48
CA LEU A 22 16.24 3.60 0.57
C LEU A 22 17.58 2.89 0.37
N GLY A 23 18.38 3.36 -0.59
CA GLY A 23 19.74 2.87 -0.85
C GLY A 23 20.80 3.92 -0.55
N ILE A 24 22.05 3.56 -0.81
CA ILE A 24 23.21 4.45 -0.75
C ILE A 24 23.96 4.36 -2.08
N ALA A 25 24.47 5.50 -2.55
CA ALA A 25 25.35 5.61 -3.70
C ALA A 25 26.65 6.33 -3.31
N ASP A 26 27.76 5.74 -3.73
CA ASP A 26 29.08 6.36 -3.67
C ASP A 26 29.25 7.30 -4.87
N HIS A 27 30.02 8.37 -4.73
CA HIS A 27 30.35 9.23 -5.87
C HIS A 27 31.75 8.98 -6.40
N TYR A 28 31.90 9.11 -7.72
CA TYR A 28 33.18 9.12 -8.42
C TYR A 28 33.38 10.44 -9.18
N PRO A 29 34.63 10.88 -9.38
CA PRO A 29 34.92 12.03 -10.23
C PRO A 29 34.45 11.76 -11.66
N SER A 30 33.84 12.75 -12.29
CA SER A 30 33.43 12.67 -13.69
C SER A 30 34.66 12.57 -14.58
N ALA A 31 34.56 11.81 -15.68
CA ALA A 31 35.66 11.64 -16.63
C ALA A 31 36.04 12.95 -17.35
N MET A 32 35.12 13.93 -17.38
CA MET A 32 35.33 15.23 -18.03
C MET A 32 35.88 16.30 -17.08
N ASP A 33 35.59 16.19 -15.78
CA ASP A 33 36.00 17.15 -14.75
C ASP A 33 36.09 16.45 -13.38
N GLU A 34 37.31 16.37 -12.84
CA GLU A 34 37.58 15.72 -11.54
C GLU A 34 36.94 16.46 -10.35
N SER A 35 36.48 17.70 -10.54
CA SER A 35 35.77 18.46 -9.50
C SER A 35 34.29 18.12 -9.40
N ILE A 36 33.72 17.48 -10.43
CA ILE A 36 32.31 17.08 -10.49
C ILE A 36 32.21 15.62 -10.03
N TYR A 37 31.40 15.36 -9.00
CA TYR A 37 31.21 14.04 -8.42
C TYR A 37 29.84 13.46 -8.83
N GLU A 38 29.85 12.32 -9.52
CA GLU A 38 28.64 11.64 -10.00
C GLU A 38 28.33 10.39 -9.15
N PRO A 39 27.06 10.19 -8.73
CA PRO A 39 26.66 9.04 -7.93
C PRO A 39 26.61 7.76 -8.78
N LEU A 40 27.27 6.71 -8.31
CA LEU A 40 27.19 5.37 -8.89
C LEU A 40 25.91 4.69 -8.42
N ILE A 41 25.03 4.34 -9.36
CA ILE A 41 23.79 3.62 -9.08
C ILE A 41 23.95 2.19 -9.60
N ASP A 42 23.86 1.22 -8.70
CA ASP A 42 23.87 -0.20 -9.06
C ASP A 42 22.64 -0.56 -9.92
N ASP A 43 22.84 -1.36 -10.96
CA ASP A 43 21.78 -1.86 -11.85
C ASP A 43 20.63 -2.49 -11.06
N LYS A 44 20.93 -3.13 -9.90
CA LYS A 44 19.92 -3.69 -9.00
C LYS A 44 18.91 -2.67 -8.49
N TYR A 45 19.28 -1.40 -8.30
CA TYR A 45 18.33 -0.37 -7.92
C TYR A 45 17.49 0.08 -9.11
N THR A 46 18.10 0.17 -10.29
CA THR A 46 17.42 0.61 -11.51
C THR A 46 16.37 -0.40 -11.98
N SER A 47 16.61 -1.70 -11.77
CA SER A 47 15.65 -2.76 -12.11
C SER A 47 14.37 -2.73 -11.27
N LEU A 48 14.43 -2.16 -10.07
CA LEU A 48 13.28 -2.04 -9.16
C LEU A 48 12.34 -0.88 -9.52
N GLY A 49 12.83 0.11 -10.28
CA GLY A 49 12.03 1.22 -10.77
C GLY A 49 12.79 2.54 -10.83
N LYS A 50 12.06 3.65 -10.63
CA LYS A 50 12.64 4.99 -10.71
C LYS A 50 13.52 5.26 -9.49
N VAL A 51 14.79 5.54 -9.72
CA VAL A 51 15.75 5.91 -8.66
C VAL A 51 15.94 7.42 -8.65
N GLU A 52 15.86 8.02 -7.46
CA GLU A 52 16.16 9.45 -7.25
C GLU A 52 17.28 9.59 -6.22
N VAL A 53 18.25 10.46 -6.51
CA VAL A 53 19.43 10.68 -5.66
C VAL A 53 19.22 11.92 -4.80
N TYR A 54 19.56 11.84 -3.52
CA TYR A 54 19.44 12.93 -2.55
C TYR A 54 20.74 13.11 -1.75
N PRO A 55 21.10 14.36 -1.41
CA PRO A 55 22.31 14.66 -0.64
C PRO A 55 22.21 14.27 0.85
N SER A 56 21.03 13.91 1.35
CA SER A 56 20.86 13.51 2.75
C SER A 56 19.80 12.43 2.94
N GLU A 57 20.01 11.59 3.95
CA GLU A 57 19.09 10.52 4.34
C GLU A 57 17.68 11.05 4.62
N LYS A 58 17.60 12.22 5.28
CA LYS A 58 16.35 12.86 5.64
C LYS A 58 15.52 13.20 4.40
N GLN A 59 16.15 13.75 3.36
CA GLN A 59 15.45 14.10 2.13
C GLN A 59 14.99 12.85 1.37
N ALA A 60 15.84 11.84 1.23
CA ALA A 60 15.48 10.57 0.61
C ALA A 60 14.32 9.88 1.35
N LYS A 61 14.34 9.86 2.69
CA LYS A 61 13.23 9.34 3.51
C LYS A 61 11.93 10.09 3.30
N VAL A 62 11.99 11.42 3.18
CA VAL A 62 10.79 12.24 2.89
C VAL A 62 10.23 11.92 1.51
N ALA A 63 11.08 11.78 0.50
CA ALA A 63 10.67 11.41 -0.85
C ALA A 63 9.97 10.05 -0.89
N VAL A 64 10.58 9.03 -0.27
CA VAL A 64 10.00 7.69 -0.13
C VAL A 64 8.64 7.73 0.58
N LYS A 65 8.54 8.43 1.72
CA LYS A 65 7.26 8.58 2.44
C LYS A 65 6.21 9.26 1.60
N LYS A 66 6.58 10.32 0.89
CA LYS A 66 5.65 11.08 0.04
C LYS A 66 5.10 10.18 -1.08
N HIS A 67 5.94 9.39 -1.72
CA HIS A 67 5.53 8.45 -2.76
C HIS A 67 4.60 7.36 -2.21
N LEU A 68 4.96 6.74 -1.07
CA LEU A 68 4.10 5.76 -0.37
C LEU A 68 2.73 6.35 -0.04
N LEU A 69 2.70 7.57 0.48
CA LEU A 69 1.46 8.27 0.82
C LEU A 69 0.61 8.53 -0.43
N GLN A 70 1.21 9.06 -1.49
CA GLN A 70 0.49 9.38 -2.72
C GLN A 70 -0.14 8.15 -3.37
N ARG A 71 0.60 7.03 -3.42
CA ARG A 71 0.13 5.77 -3.99
C ARG A 71 -0.97 5.12 -3.16
N SER A 72 -0.75 4.97 -1.85
CA SER A 72 -1.69 4.26 -0.97
C SER A 72 -2.94 5.08 -0.61
N HIS A 73 -2.91 6.41 -0.72
CA HIS A 73 -4.01 7.26 -0.23
C HIS A 73 -5.33 6.98 -0.93
N ILE A 74 -5.34 6.97 -2.27
CA ILE A 74 -6.55 6.79 -3.07
C ILE A 74 -7.12 5.39 -2.84
N GLU A 75 -6.27 4.37 -2.83
CA GLU A 75 -6.68 2.97 -2.59
C GLU A 75 -7.28 2.77 -1.20
N ILE A 76 -6.65 3.34 -0.16
CA ILE A 76 -7.19 3.27 1.21
C ILE A 76 -8.55 3.97 1.28
N ILE A 77 -8.71 5.13 0.66
CA ILE A 77 -9.98 5.85 0.63
C ILE A 77 -11.06 5.02 -0.08
N ALA A 78 -10.74 4.49 -1.27
CA ALA A 78 -11.67 3.67 -2.04
C ALA A 78 -12.12 2.43 -1.26
N GLN A 79 -11.19 1.75 -0.59
CA GLN A 79 -11.53 0.59 0.25
C GLN A 79 -12.34 0.96 1.50
N ILE A 80 -12.11 2.15 2.10
CA ILE A 80 -12.94 2.64 3.21
C ILE A 80 -14.38 2.87 2.73
N TYR A 81 -14.58 3.53 1.60
CA TYR A 81 -15.93 3.72 1.06
C TYR A 81 -16.61 2.39 0.73
N ALA A 82 -15.92 1.46 0.06
CA ALA A 82 -16.47 0.13 -0.21
C ALA A 82 -16.84 -0.64 1.08
N LEU A 83 -16.04 -0.47 2.15
CA LEU A 83 -16.33 -1.06 3.46
C LEU A 83 -17.58 -0.43 4.10
N GLU A 84 -17.74 0.89 4.00
CA GLU A 84 -18.90 1.59 4.54
C GLU A 84 -20.17 1.20 3.79
N ASP A 85 -20.12 1.16 2.46
CA ASP A 85 -21.24 0.72 1.62
C ASP A 85 -21.67 -0.72 1.95
N THR A 86 -20.71 -1.65 2.04
CA THR A 86 -21.03 -3.05 2.39
C THR A 86 -21.58 -3.21 3.81
N LYS A 87 -21.16 -2.37 4.76
CA LYS A 87 -21.76 -2.32 6.11
C LYS A 87 -23.19 -1.79 6.09
N LEU A 88 -23.49 -0.80 5.25
CA LEU A 88 -24.86 -0.31 5.07
C LEU A 88 -25.75 -1.41 4.49
N SER A 89 -25.30 -2.10 3.43
CA SER A 89 -26.05 -3.23 2.86
C SER A 89 -26.27 -4.36 3.88
N LEU A 90 -25.29 -4.63 4.74
CA LEU A 90 -25.47 -5.60 5.84
C LEU A 90 -26.59 -5.17 6.79
N GLN A 91 -26.65 -3.89 7.15
CA GLN A 91 -27.69 -3.36 8.03
C GLN A 91 -29.06 -3.43 7.38
N GLU A 92 -29.15 -3.13 6.08
CA GLU A 92 -30.37 -3.25 5.28
C GLU A 92 -30.89 -4.69 5.30
N TYR A 93 -30.05 -5.68 4.97
CA TYR A 93 -30.46 -7.10 5.00
C TYR A 93 -30.87 -7.57 6.40
N GLN A 94 -30.22 -7.07 7.46
CA GLN A 94 -30.61 -7.38 8.83
C GLN A 94 -31.94 -6.75 9.22
N PHE A 95 -32.22 -5.54 8.72
CA PHE A 95 -33.50 -4.87 8.93
C PHE A 95 -34.62 -5.58 8.17
N GLU A 96 -34.40 -5.92 6.90
CA GLU A 96 -35.35 -6.67 6.07
C GLU A 96 -35.70 -8.01 6.72
N LEU A 97 -34.69 -8.78 7.16
CA LEU A 97 -34.90 -10.03 7.86
C LEU A 97 -35.72 -9.87 9.15
N LYS A 98 -35.48 -8.81 9.93
CA LYS A 98 -36.25 -8.51 11.15
C LYS A 98 -37.66 -8.02 10.87
N SER A 99 -37.88 -7.42 9.71
CA SER A 99 -39.18 -6.89 9.29
C SER A 99 -40.10 -7.97 8.71
N LEU A 100 -39.58 -9.16 8.42
CA LEU A 100 -40.40 -10.29 7.99
C LEU A 100 -41.39 -10.66 9.09
N ASP A 101 -42.68 -10.63 8.74
CA ASP A 101 -43.75 -11.03 9.64
C ASP A 101 -44.38 -12.34 9.14
N LYS A 102 -44.24 -13.38 9.96
CA LYS A 102 -44.78 -14.71 9.70
C LYS A 102 -46.32 -14.72 9.67
N ASN A 103 -46.98 -13.72 10.27
CA ASN A 103 -48.44 -13.62 10.26
C ASN A 103 -48.98 -13.04 8.95
N VAL A 104 -48.13 -12.41 8.14
CA VAL A 104 -48.50 -11.78 6.86
C VAL A 104 -48.11 -12.64 5.66
N LEU A 105 -47.10 -13.51 5.82
CA LEU A 105 -46.54 -14.34 4.76
C LEU A 105 -46.92 -15.82 4.97
N ASP A 106 -47.15 -16.55 3.88
CA ASP A 106 -47.30 -18.00 3.93
C ASP A 106 -46.02 -18.66 4.46
N ASP A 107 -46.15 -19.75 5.22
CA ASP A 107 -45.04 -20.43 5.92
C ASP A 107 -43.86 -20.79 4.99
N GLN A 108 -44.14 -21.26 3.77
CA GLN A 108 -43.11 -21.60 2.78
C GLN A 108 -42.36 -20.35 2.30
N MET A 109 -43.09 -19.29 1.95
CA MET A 109 -42.52 -18.03 1.48
C MET A 109 -41.73 -17.31 2.57
N TYR A 110 -42.21 -17.36 3.81
CA TYR A 110 -41.48 -16.84 4.97
C TYR A 110 -40.13 -17.54 5.12
N GLN A 111 -40.12 -18.88 5.08
CA GLN A 111 -38.88 -19.65 5.24
C GLN A 111 -37.89 -19.39 4.10
N GLU A 112 -38.36 -19.31 2.85
CA GLU A 112 -37.51 -18.98 1.70
C GLU A 112 -36.85 -17.60 1.83
N LEU A 113 -37.60 -16.60 2.30
CA LEU A 113 -37.08 -15.24 2.52
C LEU A 113 -36.06 -15.19 3.66
N VAL A 114 -36.31 -15.94 4.75
CA VAL A 114 -35.35 -16.07 5.85
C VAL A 114 -34.04 -16.66 5.34
N ASP A 115 -34.09 -17.81 4.67
CA ASP A 115 -32.90 -18.49 4.14
C ASP A 115 -32.15 -17.59 3.13
N TYR A 116 -32.89 -16.85 2.30
CA TYR A 116 -32.32 -15.88 1.35
C TYR A 116 -31.52 -14.78 2.06
N TYR A 117 -32.11 -14.12 3.07
CA TYR A 117 -31.45 -13.02 3.78
C TYR A 117 -30.31 -13.51 4.67
N GLU A 118 -30.43 -14.68 5.31
CA GLU A 118 -29.33 -15.28 6.07
C GLU A 118 -28.11 -15.55 5.19
N LYS A 119 -28.34 -16.07 3.97
CA LYS A 119 -27.28 -16.25 2.98
C LYS A 119 -26.66 -14.92 2.55
N LYS A 120 -27.46 -13.88 2.30
CA LYS A 120 -26.94 -12.55 1.95
C LYS A 120 -26.12 -11.93 3.08
N ILE A 121 -26.58 -12.06 4.31
CA ILE A 121 -25.87 -11.57 5.51
C ILE A 121 -24.53 -12.28 5.67
N SER A 122 -24.47 -13.61 5.53
CA SER A 122 -23.22 -14.36 5.66
C SER A 122 -22.19 -13.97 4.58
N LEU A 123 -22.61 -13.86 3.33
CA LEU A 123 -21.75 -13.41 2.22
C LEU A 123 -21.24 -11.97 2.43
N THR A 124 -22.12 -11.09 2.90
CA THR A 124 -21.75 -9.68 3.15
C THR A 124 -20.78 -9.56 4.32
N LYS A 125 -20.95 -10.35 5.39
CA LYS A 125 -19.98 -10.42 6.50
C LYS A 125 -18.61 -10.87 6.03
N SER A 126 -18.55 -11.94 5.22
CA SER A 126 -17.29 -12.41 4.63
C SER A 126 -16.64 -11.32 3.77
N SER A 127 -17.43 -10.61 2.97
CA SER A 127 -16.92 -9.49 2.15
C SER A 127 -16.34 -8.36 3.02
N ILE A 128 -17.00 -8.01 4.13
CA ILE A 128 -16.49 -7.03 5.09
C ILE A 128 -15.15 -7.48 5.69
N GLU A 129 -15.01 -8.73 6.08
CA GLU A 129 -13.75 -9.28 6.61
C GLU A 129 -12.62 -9.20 5.58
N THR A 130 -12.90 -9.54 4.31
CA THR A 130 -11.90 -9.43 3.24
C THR A 130 -11.45 -7.98 3.03
N LEU A 131 -12.38 -7.01 2.96
CA LEU A 131 -12.05 -5.60 2.82
C LEU A 131 -11.26 -5.07 4.03
N GLN A 132 -11.59 -5.50 5.24
CA GLN A 132 -10.83 -5.13 6.45
C GLN A 132 -9.41 -5.66 6.39
N SER A 133 -9.22 -6.91 5.96
CA SER A 133 -7.89 -7.51 5.83
C SER A 133 -7.04 -6.76 4.79
N GLN A 134 -7.60 -6.44 3.62
CA GLN A 134 -6.93 -5.65 2.58
C GLN A 134 -6.54 -4.25 3.09
N LEU A 135 -7.46 -3.56 3.76
CA LEU A 135 -7.17 -2.26 4.39
C LEU A 135 -6.03 -2.34 5.40
N SER A 136 -5.98 -3.42 6.18
CA SER A 136 -4.92 -3.62 7.16
C SER A 136 -3.55 -3.78 6.49
N VAL A 137 -3.49 -4.48 5.35
CA VAL A 137 -2.26 -4.66 4.56
C VAL A 137 -1.80 -3.34 3.98
N LEU A 138 -2.69 -2.59 3.32
CA LEU A 138 -2.36 -1.28 2.75
C LEU A 138 -1.88 -0.29 3.82
N ARG A 139 -2.52 -0.28 4.99
CA ARG A 139 -2.09 0.57 6.13
C ARG A 139 -0.72 0.16 6.66
N LYS A 140 -0.41 -1.14 6.73
CA LYS A 140 0.91 -1.64 7.13
C LYS A 140 1.98 -1.23 6.12
N GLN A 141 1.73 -1.40 4.83
CA GLN A 141 2.64 -0.96 3.76
C GLN A 141 2.87 0.56 3.80
N ARG A 142 1.81 1.36 3.99
CA ARG A 142 1.91 2.82 4.16
C ARG A 142 2.77 3.23 5.35
N ASN A 143 2.68 2.49 6.45
CA ASN A 143 3.37 2.77 7.71
C ASN A 143 4.70 2.00 7.85
N GLN A 144 5.17 1.34 6.80
CA GLN A 144 6.38 0.54 6.87
C GLN A 144 7.59 1.40 7.28
N LYS A 145 8.45 0.82 8.13
CA LYS A 145 9.68 1.48 8.53
C LYS A 145 10.63 1.48 7.33
N ILE A 146 11.00 2.67 6.86
CA ILE A 146 11.99 2.83 5.79
C ILE A 146 13.36 2.52 6.38
N VAL A 147 13.93 1.41 5.94
CA VAL A 147 15.27 0.94 6.30
C VAL A 147 16.18 1.14 5.08
N ILE A 148 17.44 1.49 5.34
CA ILE A 148 18.47 1.56 4.31
C ILE A 148 18.83 0.14 3.92
N LYS A 149 18.77 -0.19 2.64
CA LYS A 149 19.24 -1.45 2.09
C LYS A 149 20.47 -1.20 1.24
N TYR A 150 21.45 -2.10 1.34
CA TYR A 150 22.63 -2.09 0.49
C TYR A 150 22.42 -2.98 -0.75
N PRO A 151 23.17 -2.78 -1.85
CA PRO A 151 23.01 -3.61 -3.06
C PRO A 151 23.25 -5.11 -2.83
N SER A 152 24.09 -5.43 -1.84
CA SER A 152 24.36 -6.81 -1.39
C SER A 152 23.15 -7.48 -0.72
N GLU A 153 22.19 -6.69 -0.24
CA GLU A 153 20.97 -7.15 0.42
C GLU A 153 19.78 -7.27 -0.55
N LEU A 154 19.99 -6.93 -1.82
CA LEU A 154 19.02 -7.09 -2.91
C LEU A 154 19.29 -8.42 -3.61
N ASN A 155 18.42 -9.40 -3.35
CA ASN A 155 18.41 -10.74 -3.95
C ASN A 155 17.78 -10.73 -5.33
#